data_AF-W4JWI8-F1
#
_entry.id   AF-W4JWI8-F1
#
_cell.length_a   1.000
_cell.length_b   1.000
_cell.length_c   1.000
_cell.angle_alpha   90.00
_cell.angle_beta   90.00
_cell.angle_gamma   90.00
#
_symmetry.space_group_name_H-M   'P 1'
#
loop_
_entity.id
_entity.type
_entity.pdbx_description
1 polymer ?
#
loop_
_entity_poly.entity_id
_entity_poly.type
_entity_poly.pdbx_seq_one_letter_code
_entity_poly.pdbx_strand_id
1 'polypeptide(L)'
;MPMIWRNHIGTSFSISHLLRRIIICLTTESSSSMSSPPSLSFLAYEEIWTANKDRLSTRVTTITIVAGLLSSATASFATMTPPVGSILNYNTRGSYICLLLAFGLTLGGLIVGSAMLFVTSKCTASWFRETLVASRSRICYTLVLIAYPFICIGVATSVGAIGLLVAV
;
A
#
# COMPACT_ATOMS: atom_id res chain seq x y z
N MET A 1 -11.07 -39.65 -5.39
CA MET A 1 -10.71 -38.22 -5.37
C MET A 1 -9.21 -38.10 -5.15
N PRO A 2 -8.40 -37.66 -6.14
CA PRO A 2 -6.95 -37.71 -6.02
C PRO A 2 -6.37 -36.48 -5.30
N MET A 3 -5.53 -36.73 -4.29
CA MET A 3 -4.79 -35.76 -3.49
C MET A 3 -3.52 -35.27 -4.21
N ILE A 4 -3.65 -34.44 -5.25
CA ILE A 4 -2.46 -33.97 -6.01
C ILE A 4 -2.22 -32.46 -5.97
N TRP A 5 -3.05 -31.69 -5.27
CA TRP A 5 -2.97 -30.22 -5.20
C TRP A 5 -2.36 -29.66 -3.91
N ARG A 6 -1.37 -30.35 -3.35
CA ARG A 6 -0.61 -29.86 -2.20
C ARG A 6 0.86 -29.79 -2.59
N ASN A 7 1.27 -28.78 -3.35
CA ASN A 7 2.69 -28.42 -3.46
C ASN A 7 2.95 -27.03 -4.09
N HIS A 8 3.80 -26.27 -3.40
CA HIS A 8 4.68 -25.20 -3.90
C HIS A 8 4.10 -23.85 -4.38
N ILE A 9 3.43 -23.12 -3.48
CA ILE A 9 3.49 -21.64 -3.51
C ILE A 9 4.50 -21.22 -2.43
N GLY A 10 5.77 -21.44 -2.75
CA GLY A 10 6.94 -21.05 -1.96
C GLY A 10 7.57 -19.77 -2.48
N THR A 11 6.76 -18.75 -2.81
CA THR A 11 7.27 -17.39 -3.03
C THR A 11 7.27 -16.67 -1.68
N SER A 12 8.22 -17.07 -0.83
CA SER A 12 8.59 -16.28 0.35
C SER A 12 9.31 -15.02 -0.14
N PHE A 13 8.57 -14.13 -0.78
CA PHE A 13 8.98 -12.75 -1.03
C PHE A 13 9.08 -12.12 0.36
N SER A 14 10.25 -12.26 0.95
CA SER A 14 10.46 -12.03 2.37
C SER A 14 10.31 -10.54 2.63
N ILE A 15 9.08 -10.13 2.98
CA ILE A 15 8.72 -8.78 3.42
C ILE A 15 9.72 -8.29 4.49
N SER A 16 10.29 -9.22 5.27
CA SER A 16 11.37 -8.95 6.22
C SER A 16 12.65 -8.37 5.61
N HIS A 17 13.04 -8.73 4.38
CA HIS A 17 14.22 -8.18 3.70
C HIS A 17 14.00 -6.76 3.20
N LEU A 18 12.81 -6.47 2.66
CA LEU A 18 12.41 -5.12 2.26
C LEU A 18 12.31 -4.21 3.49
N LEU A 19 11.68 -4.69 4.57
CA LEU A 19 11.62 -3.97 5.85
C LEU A 19 13.02 -3.70 6.42
N ARG A 20 13.93 -4.68 6.40
CA ARG A 20 15.32 -4.48 6.88
C ARG A 20 16.06 -3.39 6.11
N ARG A 21 15.94 -3.36 4.78
CA ARG A 21 16.63 -2.35 3.95
C ARG A 21 16.05 -0.95 4.16
N ILE A 22 14.72 -0.84 4.28
CA ILE A 22 14.06 0.43 4.59
C ILE A 22 14.53 0.94 5.96
N ILE A 23 14.56 0.09 6.98
CA ILE A 23 15.01 0.46 8.33
C ILE A 23 16.47 0.95 8.34
N ILE A 24 17.38 0.28 7.63
CA ILE A 24 18.80 0.65 7.60
C ILE A 24 19.02 2.02 6.95
N CYS A 25 18.36 2.32 5.82
CA CYS A 25 18.48 3.63 5.15
C CYS A 25 17.97 4.79 6.01
N LEU A 26 16.97 4.56 6.86
CA LEU A 26 16.40 5.62 7.70
C LEU A 26 17.22 5.92 8.94
N THR A 27 18.02 4.97 9.41
CA THR A 27 18.89 5.17 10.57
C THR A 27 20.16 5.95 10.26
N THR A 28 20.60 6.02 8.99
CA THR A 28 21.87 6.65 8.61
C THR A 28 21.78 8.16 8.37
N GLU A 29 20.58 8.71 8.13
CA GLU A 29 20.42 10.12 7.71
C GLU A 29 19.95 11.05 8.85
N SER A 30 19.58 10.51 10.01
CA SER A 30 19.03 11.31 11.12
C SER A 30 20.09 11.95 12.05
N SER A 31 21.37 11.71 11.82
CA SER A 31 22.46 12.12 12.75
C SER A 31 23.17 13.43 12.40
N SER A 32 22.80 14.11 11.32
CA SER A 32 23.54 15.29 10.83
C SER A 32 22.61 16.47 10.55
N SER A 33 22.14 17.17 11.58
CA SER A 33 21.91 18.63 11.56
C SER A 33 21.15 19.07 12.80
N MET A 34 21.85 19.61 13.81
CA MET A 34 21.20 20.38 14.87
C MET A 34 22.16 21.44 15.43
N SER A 35 22.26 22.58 14.73
CA SER A 35 22.71 23.85 15.31
C SER A 35 22.44 25.02 14.35
N SER A 36 21.21 25.55 14.34
CA SER A 36 20.91 26.85 13.71
C SER A 36 19.74 27.57 14.42
N PRO A 37 19.72 28.92 14.37
CA PRO A 37 18.94 29.77 15.27
C PRO A 37 17.42 29.77 15.00
N PRO A 38 16.57 29.94 16.04
CA PRO A 38 15.24 29.33 16.12
C PRO A 38 14.08 29.99 15.36
N SER A 39 14.17 31.25 14.91
CA SER A 39 13.00 31.97 14.36
C SER A 39 12.86 31.90 12.85
N LEU A 40 13.96 32.06 12.10
CA LEU A 40 13.93 32.00 10.63
C LEU A 40 13.95 30.56 10.10
N SER A 41 14.55 29.63 10.86
CA SER A 41 14.51 28.20 10.56
C SER A 41 13.10 27.60 10.68
N PHE A 42 12.24 28.18 11.52
CA PHE A 42 10.90 27.66 11.75
C PHE A 42 9.99 27.86 10.53
N LEU A 43 10.00 29.05 9.90
CA LEU A 43 9.23 29.32 8.69
C LEU A 43 9.70 28.46 7.52
N ALA A 44 11.02 28.35 7.31
CA ALA A 44 11.58 27.49 6.27
C ALA A 44 11.22 26.01 6.48
N TYR A 45 11.14 25.55 7.72
CA TYR A 45 10.75 24.17 8.04
C TYR A 45 9.28 23.89 7.70
N GLU A 46 8.37 24.82 7.99
CA GLU A 46 6.94 24.66 7.72
C GLU A 46 6.65 24.59 6.21
N GLU A 47 7.36 25.39 5.41
CA GLU A 47 7.25 25.34 3.94
C GLU A 47 7.73 24.00 3.38
N ILE A 48 8.91 23.52 3.81
CA ILE A 48 9.46 22.23 3.38
C ILE A 48 8.55 21.08 3.82
N TRP A 49 8.02 21.14 5.04
CA TRP A 49 7.06 20.17 5.54
C TRP A 49 5.80 20.13 4.68
N THR A 50 5.22 21.29 4.41
CA THR A 50 3.98 21.43 3.63
C THR A 50 4.18 20.92 2.20
N ALA A 51 5.31 21.25 1.55
CA ALA A 51 5.64 20.76 0.22
C ALA A 51 5.78 19.22 0.19
N ASN A 52 6.44 18.62 1.19
CA ASN A 52 6.59 17.17 1.28
C ASN A 52 5.25 16.47 1.56
N LYS A 53 4.43 17.05 2.44
CA LYS A 53 3.09 16.59 2.77
C LYS A 53 2.20 16.58 1.53
N ASP A 54 2.23 17.66 0.75
CA ASP A 54 1.45 17.78 -0.48
C ASP A 54 1.87 16.75 -1.54
N ARG A 55 3.19 16.55 -1.72
CA ARG A 55 3.72 15.51 -2.60
C ARG A 55 3.29 14.11 -2.17
N LEU A 56 3.29 13.82 -0.87
CA LEU A 56 2.83 12.53 -0.35
C LEU A 56 1.32 12.36 -0.56
N SER A 57 0.54 13.38 -0.23
CA SER A 57 -0.92 13.40 -0.40
C SER A 57 -1.32 13.16 -1.86
N THR A 58 -0.63 13.81 -2.80
CA THR A 58 -0.84 13.62 -4.23
C THR A 58 -0.62 12.16 -4.64
N ARG A 59 0.50 11.55 -4.21
CA ARG A 59 0.80 10.14 -4.53
C ARG A 59 -0.23 9.18 -3.95
N VAL A 60 -0.61 9.36 -2.68
CA VAL A 60 -1.61 8.51 -2.02
C VAL A 60 -2.97 8.68 -2.69
N THR A 61 -3.32 9.89 -3.12
CA THR A 61 -4.57 10.17 -3.85
C THR A 61 -4.60 9.44 -5.19
N THR A 62 -3.54 9.56 -6.02
CA THR A 62 -3.44 8.83 -7.30
C THR A 62 -3.61 7.33 -7.09
N ILE A 63 -2.95 6.78 -6.08
CA ILE A 63 -2.99 5.35 -5.77
C ILE A 63 -4.37 4.91 -5.29
N THR A 64 -5.04 5.73 -4.48
CA THR A 64 -6.40 5.47 -4.01
C THR A 64 -7.39 5.46 -5.19
N ILE A 65 -7.25 6.37 -6.14
CA ILE A 65 -8.04 6.39 -7.37
C ILE A 65 -7.82 5.11 -8.18
N VAL A 66 -6.56 4.73 -8.41
CA VAL A 66 -6.21 3.50 -9.14
C VAL A 66 -6.78 2.25 -8.43
N ALA A 67 -6.67 2.19 -7.10
CA ALA A 67 -7.24 1.10 -6.31
C ALA A 67 -8.76 1.02 -6.45
N GLY A 68 -9.46 2.16 -6.44
CA GLY A 68 -10.90 2.22 -6.63
C GLY A 68 -11.32 1.71 -8.01
N LEU A 69 -10.59 2.10 -9.05
CA LEU A 69 -10.83 1.62 -10.42
C LEU A 69 -10.60 0.11 -10.53
N LEU A 70 -9.49 -0.40 -9.98
CA LEU A 70 -9.19 -1.84 -9.95
C LEU A 70 -10.25 -2.63 -9.19
N SER A 71 -10.67 -2.12 -8.03
CA SER A 71 -11.68 -2.74 -7.18
C SER A 71 -13.03 -2.82 -7.91
N SER A 72 -13.44 -1.74 -8.59
CA SER A 72 -14.67 -1.70 -9.38
C SER A 72 -14.63 -2.72 -10.53
N ALA A 73 -13.53 -2.74 -11.31
CA ALA A 73 -13.36 -3.69 -12.40
C ALA A 73 -13.40 -5.15 -11.91
N THR A 74 -12.73 -5.45 -10.80
CA THR A 74 -12.71 -6.79 -10.21
C THR A 74 -14.10 -7.20 -9.72
N ALA A 75 -14.86 -6.27 -9.13
CA ALA A 75 -16.25 -6.51 -8.73
C ALA A 75 -17.15 -6.80 -9.94
N SER A 76 -16.95 -6.11 -11.07
CA SER A 76 -17.67 -6.43 -12.31
C SER A 76 -17.34 -7.85 -12.80
N PHE A 77 -16.06 -8.25 -12.81
CA PHE A 77 -15.69 -9.62 -13.19
C PHE A 77 -16.25 -10.68 -12.23
N ALA A 78 -16.38 -10.37 -10.94
CA ALA A 78 -16.92 -11.29 -9.95
C ALA A 78 -18.45 -11.46 -10.05
N THR A 79 -19.17 -10.47 -10.59
CA THR A 79 -20.64 -10.45 -10.65
C THR A 79 -21.20 -10.79 -12.02
N MET A 80 -20.43 -10.61 -13.09
CA MET A 80 -20.87 -10.89 -14.46
C MET A 80 -20.61 -12.35 -14.84
N THR A 81 -21.62 -12.99 -15.44
CA THR A 81 -21.46 -14.31 -16.07
C THR A 81 -20.62 -14.19 -17.34
N PRO A 82 -19.65 -15.09 -17.58
CA PRO A 82 -18.84 -15.04 -18.79
C PRO A 82 -19.69 -15.18 -20.06
N PRO A 83 -19.58 -14.26 -21.02
CA PRO A 83 -20.33 -14.37 -22.27
C PRO A 83 -19.87 -15.56 -23.11
N VAL A 84 -18.60 -15.98 -22.96
CA VAL A 84 -18.02 -17.12 -23.68
C VAL A 84 -17.13 -17.93 -22.74
N GLY A 85 -17.69 -18.99 -22.15
CA GLY A 85 -16.97 -19.84 -21.18
C GLY A 85 -15.77 -20.62 -21.74
N SER A 86 -15.59 -20.64 -23.07
CA SER A 86 -14.49 -21.35 -23.73
C SER A 86 -13.19 -20.55 -23.84
N ILE A 87 -13.21 -19.23 -23.62
CA ILE A 87 -12.03 -18.36 -23.77
C ILE A 87 -11.46 -17.95 -22.40
N LEU A 88 -12.32 -17.71 -21.41
CA LEU A 88 -11.90 -17.27 -20.08
C LEU A 88 -12.91 -17.79 -19.05
N ASN A 89 -12.59 -18.89 -18.37
CA ASN A 89 -13.48 -19.49 -17.38
C ASN A 89 -13.13 -19.02 -15.97
N TYR A 90 -13.48 -17.76 -15.68
CA TYR A 90 -13.32 -17.17 -14.34
C TYR A 90 -14.27 -17.77 -13.28
N ASN A 91 -15.18 -18.67 -13.67
CA ASN A 91 -16.04 -19.44 -12.76
C ASN A 91 -15.32 -20.64 -12.12
N THR A 92 -14.10 -20.94 -12.55
CA THR A 92 -13.29 -21.99 -11.91
C THR A 92 -12.95 -21.56 -10.48
N ARG A 93 -13.16 -22.45 -9.50
CA ARG A 93 -13.00 -22.14 -8.06
C ARG A 93 -11.66 -21.46 -7.73
N GLY A 94 -10.57 -21.85 -8.40
CA GLY A 94 -9.24 -21.26 -8.20
C GLY A 94 -9.18 -19.78 -8.60
N SER A 95 -9.59 -19.46 -9.84
CA SER A 95 -9.64 -18.08 -10.34
C SER A 95 -10.56 -17.20 -9.49
N TYR A 96 -11.73 -17.73 -9.10
CA TYR A 96 -12.70 -16.99 -8.31
C TYR A 96 -12.15 -16.58 -6.92
N ILE A 97 -11.50 -17.50 -6.21
CA ILE A 97 -10.85 -17.19 -4.92
C ILE A 97 -9.74 -16.17 -5.11
N CYS A 98 -8.95 -16.29 -6.18
CA CYS A 98 -7.87 -15.36 -6.49
C CYS A 98 -8.39 -13.93 -6.74
N LEU A 99 -9.48 -13.80 -7.51
CA LEU A 99 -10.15 -12.52 -7.77
C LEU A 99 -10.75 -11.92 -6.50
N LEU A 100 -11.38 -12.72 -5.64
CA LEU A 100 -11.90 -12.25 -4.35
C LEU A 100 -10.77 -11.79 -3.41
N LEU A 101 -9.64 -12.48 -3.38
CA LEU A 101 -8.47 -12.07 -2.61
C LEU A 101 -7.88 -10.75 -3.14
N ALA A 102 -7.75 -10.61 -4.46
CA ALA A 102 -7.31 -9.37 -5.09
C ALA A 102 -8.26 -8.20 -4.79
N PHE A 103 -9.58 -8.45 -4.82
CA PHE A 103 -10.59 -7.47 -4.44
C PHE A 103 -10.48 -7.08 -2.96
N GLY A 104 -10.35 -8.05 -2.05
CA GLY A 104 -10.20 -7.78 -0.62
C GLY A 104 -8.93 -6.98 -0.31
N LEU A 105 -7.81 -7.32 -0.96
CA LEU A 105 -6.54 -6.60 -0.79
C LEU A 105 -6.59 -5.17 -1.34
N THR A 106 -7.22 -4.95 -2.51
CA THR A 106 -7.40 -3.60 -3.05
C THR A 106 -8.33 -2.76 -2.16
N LEU A 107 -9.42 -3.34 -1.68
CA LEU A 107 -10.36 -2.67 -0.78
C LEU A 107 -9.70 -2.32 0.56
N GLY A 108 -8.92 -3.23 1.14
CA GLY A 108 -8.14 -2.97 2.36
C GLY A 108 -7.10 -1.85 2.15
N GLY A 109 -6.38 -1.87 1.03
CA GLY A 109 -5.44 -0.80 0.67
C GLY A 109 -6.13 0.55 0.47
N LEU A 110 -7.34 0.55 -0.11
CA LEU A 110 -8.17 1.74 -0.32
C LEU A 110 -8.63 2.35 1.01
N ILE A 111 -9.16 1.53 1.94
CA ILE A 111 -9.58 2.00 3.27
C ILE A 111 -8.41 2.65 4.02
N VAL A 112 -7.26 1.99 4.06
CA VAL A 112 -6.07 2.51 4.76
C VAL A 112 -5.53 3.77 4.05
N GLY A 113 -5.53 3.80 2.72
CA GLY A 113 -5.16 4.97 1.93
C GLY A 113 -6.05 6.18 2.21
N SER A 114 -7.38 5.99 2.25
CA SER A 114 -8.34 7.04 2.60
C SER A 114 -8.17 7.53 4.04
N ALA A 115 -7.97 6.63 5.01
CA ALA A 115 -7.70 7.01 6.39
C ALA A 115 -6.41 7.83 6.51
N MET A 116 -5.36 7.46 5.77
CA MET A 116 -4.09 8.20 5.72
C MET A 116 -4.25 9.60 5.13
N LEU A 117 -5.02 9.76 4.05
CA LEU A 117 -5.34 11.08 3.49
C LEU A 117 -6.09 11.96 4.50
N PHE A 118 -7.06 11.38 5.20
CA PHE A 118 -7.81 12.09 6.24
C PHE A 118 -6.89 12.56 7.37
N VAL A 119 -6.05 11.67 7.92
CA VAL A 119 -5.09 12.03 8.98
C VAL A 119 -4.11 13.10 8.49
N THR A 120 -3.56 12.94 7.29
CA THR A 120 -2.61 13.90 6.70
C THR A 120 -3.24 15.28 6.48
N SER A 121 -4.54 15.36 6.21
CA SER A 121 -5.26 16.62 6.06
C SER A 121 -5.46 17.38 7.38
N LYS A 122 -5.47 16.66 8.52
CA LYS A 122 -5.72 17.23 9.86
C LYS A 122 -4.46 17.41 10.70
N CYS A 123 -3.34 16.78 10.32
CA CYS A 123 -2.09 16.89 11.07
C CYS A 123 -1.38 18.22 10.80
N THR A 124 -1.09 18.96 11.88
CA THR A 124 -0.14 20.07 11.88
C THR A 124 1.30 19.54 12.01
N ALA A 125 2.29 20.31 11.56
CA ALA A 125 3.70 19.92 11.64
C ALA A 125 4.16 19.63 13.08
N SER A 126 3.71 20.46 14.03
CA SER A 126 4.03 20.30 15.46
C SER A 126 3.47 18.99 16.01
N TRP A 127 2.19 18.70 15.74
CA TRP A 127 1.55 17.46 16.20
C TRP A 127 2.17 16.22 15.58
N PHE A 128 2.49 16.28 14.28
CA PHE A 128 3.14 15.18 13.56
C PHE A 128 4.50 14.86 14.18
N ARG A 129 5.32 15.88 14.44
CA ARG A 129 6.64 15.73 15.06
C ARG A 129 6.54 15.15 16.48
N GLU A 130 5.66 15.69 17.31
CA GLU A 130 5.50 15.23 18.69
C GLU A 130 4.90 13.83 18.78
N THR A 131 3.94 13.48 17.92
CA THR A 131 3.23 12.21 18.04
C THR A 131 3.98 11.07 17.36
N LEU A 132 4.48 11.30 16.14
CA LEU A 132 5.00 10.26 15.26
C LEU A 132 6.52 10.10 15.36
N VAL A 133 7.25 11.13 15.79
CA VAL A 133 8.71 11.10 15.95
C VAL A 133 9.14 10.90 17.41
N ALA A 134 8.20 10.88 18.37
CA ALA A 134 8.52 10.69 19.80
C ALA A 134 9.28 9.40 20.15
N SER A 135 9.18 8.34 19.33
CA SER A 135 9.93 7.11 19.57
C SER A 135 10.31 6.40 18.26
N ARG A 136 11.44 5.69 18.29
CA ARG A 136 11.97 4.95 17.12
C ARG A 136 10.99 3.89 16.59
N SER A 137 10.23 3.25 17.48
CA SER A 137 9.22 2.26 17.08
C SER A 137 8.06 2.90 16.32
N ARG A 138 7.57 4.07 16.77
CA ARG A 138 6.48 4.80 16.09
C ARG A 138 6.86 5.20 14.67
N ILE A 139 8.09 5.65 14.46
CA ILE A 139 8.61 5.97 13.11
C ILE A 139 8.51 4.75 12.19
N CYS A 140 8.87 3.56 12.68
CA CYS A 140 8.74 2.34 11.87
C CYS A 140 7.27 2.04 11.52
N TYR A 141 6.36 2.15 12.49
CA TYR A 141 4.93 1.94 12.24
C TYR A 141 4.33 2.91 11.22
N THR A 142 4.70 4.19 11.27
CA THR A 142 4.18 5.18 10.33
C THR A 142 4.68 4.95 8.92
N LEU A 143 5.94 4.56 8.77
CA LEU A 143 6.50 4.19 7.47
C LEU A 143 5.83 2.94 6.91
N VAL A 144 5.57 1.93 7.74
CA VAL A 144 4.82 0.75 7.33
C VAL A 144 3.39 1.13 6.91
N LEU A 145 2.72 2.01 7.66
CA LEU A 145 1.39 2.51 7.31
C LEU A 145 1.38 3.31 5.99
N ILE A 146 2.41 4.12 5.73
CA ILE A 146 2.56 4.85 4.47
C ILE A 146 2.84 3.89 3.31
N ALA A 147 3.67 2.86 3.52
CA ALA A 147 4.01 1.88 2.50
C ALA A 147 2.88 0.86 2.24
N TYR A 148 2.01 0.63 3.22
CA TYR A 148 0.93 -0.35 3.17
C TYR A 148 0.05 -0.26 1.90
N PRO A 149 -0.53 0.90 1.52
CA PRO A 149 -1.36 0.98 0.32
C PRO A 149 -0.59 0.61 -0.95
N PHE A 150 0.70 0.96 -1.05
CA PHE A 150 1.55 0.60 -2.20
C PHE A 150 1.76 -0.92 -2.27
N ILE A 151 2.08 -1.54 -1.13
CA ILE A 151 2.31 -2.99 -1.05
C ILE A 151 1.00 -3.74 -1.36
N CYS A 152 -0.12 -3.33 -0.76
CA CYS A 152 -1.41 -3.94 -1.00
C CYS A 152 -1.80 -3.92 -2.47
N ILE A 153 -1.63 -2.80 -3.16
CA ILE A 153 -2.00 -2.69 -4.59
C ILE A 153 -1.06 -3.51 -5.46
N GLY A 154 0.25 -3.50 -5.17
CA GLY A 154 1.20 -4.34 -5.90
C GLY A 154 0.89 -5.83 -5.75
N VAL A 155 0.63 -6.29 -4.51
CA VAL A 155 0.26 -7.69 -4.24
C VAL A 155 -1.09 -8.02 -4.88
N ALA A 156 -2.10 -7.16 -4.74
CA ALA A 156 -3.41 -7.39 -5.32
C ALA A 156 -3.37 -7.48 -6.85
N THR A 157 -2.59 -6.62 -7.51
CA THR A 157 -2.40 -6.65 -8.96
C THR A 157 -1.71 -7.95 -9.39
N SER A 158 -0.68 -8.38 -8.65
CA SER A 158 0.03 -9.64 -8.93
C SER A 158 -0.88 -10.85 -8.77
N VAL A 159 -1.66 -10.90 -7.69
CA VAL A 159 -2.65 -11.95 -7.43
C VAL A 159 -3.72 -11.95 -8.51
N GLY A 160 -4.28 -10.79 -8.86
CA GLY A 160 -5.27 -10.65 -9.94
C GLY A 160 -4.74 -11.15 -11.29
N ALA A 161 -3.50 -10.80 -11.64
CA ALA A 161 -2.86 -11.28 -12.87
C ALA A 161 -2.68 -12.81 -12.88
N ILE A 162 -2.27 -13.41 -11.75
CA ILE A 162 -2.17 -14.87 -11.62
C ILE A 162 -3.56 -15.52 -11.74
N GLY A 163 -4.59 -14.92 -11.12
CA GLY A 163 -5.96 -15.40 -11.22
C GLY A 163 -6.46 -15.46 -12.67
N LEU A 164 -6.20 -14.39 -13.43
CA LEU A 164 -6.55 -14.33 -14.86
C LEU A 164 -5.73 -15.33 -15.70
N LEU A 165 -4.44 -15.52 -15.42
CA LEU A 165 -3.60 -16.50 -16.11
C LEU A 165 -4.07 -17.94 -15.88
N VAL A 166 -4.58 -18.25 -14.68
CA VAL A 166 -5.12 -19.59 -14.36
C VAL A 166 -6.52 -19.81 -14.99
N ALA A 167 -7.19 -18.73 -15.40
CA ALA A 167 -8.52 -18.79 -16.00
C ALA A 167 -8.52 -18.99 -17.52
N VAL A 168 -7.35 -18.85 -18.17
CA VAL A 168 -7.07 -19.15 -19.58
C VAL A 168 -6.63 -20.60 -19.71
#